data_AF-D2XCW8-F1
#
_entry.id   AF-D2XCW8-F1
#
_cell.length_a   1.000
_cell.length_b   1.000
_cell.length_c   1.000
_cell.angle_alpha   90.00
_cell.angle_beta   90.00
_cell.angle_gamma   90.00
#
_symmetry.space_group_name_H-M   'P 1'
#
loop_
_entity.id
_entity.type
_entity.pdbx_description
1 polymer ?
#
loop_
_entity_poly.entity_id
_entity_poly.type
_entity_poly.pdbx_seq_one_letter_code
_entity_poly.pdbx_strand_id
1 'polypeptide(L)'
;QGSFMIQCDNTFFGLTGPGVVKSVLGEDISADDLGGPKVHGQSGVVDIVTGDELGSLRTALRLLSYLPDNNHSLAPFHATSDPTDRFIYEEEILFKKTFNSPTGMNTPFDITLYLQNICDHGQYFEIQGQRSRNLVTAFGRIGGHVVAFVA
;
A
#
# COMPACT_ATOMS: atom_id res chain seq x y z
N GLN A 1 -4.80 -3.76 -19.13
CA GLN A 1 -4.52 -2.46 -18.50
C GLN A 1 -5.65 -2.15 -17.55
N GLY A 2 -5.35 -2.00 -16.26
CA GLY A 2 -6.24 -1.55 -15.20
C GLY A 2 -5.46 -0.62 -14.28
N SER A 3 -6.14 0.17 -13.45
CA SER A 3 -5.48 1.16 -12.57
C SER A 3 -4.75 0.55 -11.39
N PHE A 4 -5.21 -0.61 -10.92
CA PHE A 4 -4.61 -1.35 -9.81
C PHE A 4 -4.52 -2.83 -10.15
N MET A 5 -3.47 -3.48 -9.65
CA MET A 5 -3.24 -4.90 -9.83
C MET A 5 -3.03 -5.58 -8.47
N ILE A 6 -3.81 -6.63 -8.22
CA ILE A 6 -3.74 -7.46 -7.01
C ILE A 6 -3.32 -8.87 -7.44
N GLN A 7 -2.29 -9.42 -6.81
CA GLN A 7 -1.82 -10.79 -7.05
C GLN A 7 -1.84 -11.56 -5.73
N CYS A 8 -2.31 -12.82 -5.74
CA CYS A 8 -2.23 -13.70 -4.58
C CYS A 8 -1.03 -14.64 -4.66
N ASP A 9 -0.61 -15.16 -3.50
CA ASP A 9 0.42 -16.19 -3.39
C ASP A 9 0.11 -17.41 -4.26
N ASN A 10 1.17 -18.11 -4.69
CA ASN A 10 1.09 -19.28 -5.58
C ASN A 10 0.48 -19.02 -6.97
N THR A 11 0.58 -17.78 -7.46
CA THR A 11 0.19 -17.43 -8.84
C THR A 11 1.38 -16.93 -9.66
N PHE A 12 1.29 -17.07 -10.98
CA PHE A 12 2.31 -16.60 -11.91
C PHE A 12 1.65 -15.91 -13.11
N PHE A 13 2.22 -14.78 -13.52
CA PHE A 13 1.98 -14.23 -14.86
C PHE A 13 3.24 -13.54 -15.39
N GLY A 14 3.41 -13.58 -16.70
CA GLY A 14 4.53 -12.96 -17.40
C GLY A 14 4.30 -13.00 -18.90
N LEU A 15 5.04 -12.18 -19.65
CA LEU A 15 4.93 -12.14 -21.12
C LEU A 15 5.48 -13.42 -21.76
N THR A 16 6.51 -13.99 -21.13
CA THR A 16 7.24 -15.16 -21.61
C THR A 16 7.32 -16.20 -20.50
N GLY A 17 7.09 -17.47 -20.82
CA GLY A 17 7.19 -18.55 -19.84
C GLY A 17 8.63 -19.00 -19.60
N PRO A 18 8.93 -19.63 -18.44
CA PRO A 18 10.28 -20.09 -18.09
C PRO A 18 10.94 -21.00 -19.13
N GLY A 19 10.16 -21.87 -19.79
CA GLY A 19 10.69 -22.76 -20.83
C GLY A 19 11.23 -22.02 -22.05
N VAL A 20 10.64 -20.88 -22.41
CA VAL A 20 11.12 -20.03 -23.52
C VAL A 20 12.37 -19.24 -23.10
N VAL A 21 12.40 -18.75 -21.85
CA VAL A 21 13.59 -18.12 -21.28
C VAL A 21 14.78 -19.08 -21.34
N LYS A 22 14.57 -20.34 -20.94
CA LYS A 22 15.60 -21.38 -20.99
C LYS A 22 16.06 -21.72 -22.42
N SER A 23 15.13 -21.84 -23.38
CA SER A 23 15.50 -22.22 -24.75
C SER A 23 16.17 -21.10 -25.54
N VAL A 24 15.83 -19.83 -25.26
CA VAL A 24 16.35 -18.66 -26.01
C VAL A 24 17.55 -18.03 -25.33
N LEU A 25 17.49 -17.85 -23.99
CA LEU A 25 18.53 -17.16 -23.22
C LEU A 25 19.46 -18.14 -22.48
N GLY A 26 19.09 -19.41 -22.36
CA GLY A 26 19.87 -20.41 -21.61
C GLY A 26 19.73 -20.31 -20.09
N GLU A 27 18.89 -19.42 -19.60
CA GLU A 27 18.70 -19.18 -18.16
C GLU A 27 17.68 -20.17 -17.56
N ASP A 28 18.05 -20.84 -16.47
CA ASP A 28 17.15 -21.72 -15.72
C ASP A 28 16.50 -20.95 -14.58
N ILE A 29 15.23 -20.59 -14.74
CA ILE A 29 14.47 -19.79 -13.78
C ILE A 29 13.12 -20.46 -13.50
N SER A 30 12.65 -20.39 -12.26
CA SER A 30 11.32 -20.92 -11.91
C SER A 30 10.21 -19.94 -12.34
N ALA A 31 8.96 -20.40 -12.39
CA ALA A 31 7.83 -19.50 -12.63
C ALA A 31 7.71 -18.43 -11.52
N ASP A 32 7.90 -18.83 -10.25
CA ASP A 32 7.79 -17.92 -9.11
C ASP A 32 8.90 -16.84 -9.14
N ASP A 33 10.13 -17.22 -9.49
CA ASP A 33 11.25 -16.29 -9.63
C ASP A 33 11.17 -15.40 -10.88
N LEU A 34 10.37 -15.79 -11.88
CA LEU A 34 10.18 -15.03 -13.11
C LEU A 34 9.02 -14.02 -13.03
N GLY A 35 7.92 -14.39 -12.36
CA GLY A 35 6.70 -13.59 -12.35
C GLY A 35 5.75 -13.92 -11.21
N GLY A 36 6.29 -14.42 -10.11
CA GLY A 36 5.55 -14.62 -8.88
C GLY A 36 5.27 -13.30 -8.14
N PRO A 37 4.42 -13.33 -7.10
CA PRO A 37 3.94 -12.12 -6.41
C PRO A 37 5.07 -11.35 -5.72
N LYS A 38 6.09 -12.04 -5.23
CA LYS A 38 7.26 -11.41 -4.63
C LYS A 38 8.04 -10.57 -5.65
N VAL A 39 8.19 -11.06 -6.88
CA VAL A 39 8.87 -10.37 -7.97
C VAL A 39 8.05 -9.16 -8.43
N HIS A 40 6.76 -9.35 -8.66
CA HIS A 40 5.88 -8.28 -9.15
C HIS A 40 5.58 -7.20 -8.11
N GLY A 41 5.46 -7.58 -6.83
CA GLY A 41 5.33 -6.63 -5.73
C GLY A 41 6.59 -5.78 -5.51
N GLN A 42 7.78 -6.31 -5.79
CA GLN A 42 9.03 -5.56 -5.69
C GLN A 42 9.36 -4.74 -6.94
N SER A 43 8.92 -5.18 -8.12
CA SER A 43 9.10 -4.44 -9.38
C SER A 43 8.09 -3.33 -9.60
N GLY A 44 6.93 -3.39 -8.93
CA GLY A 44 5.84 -2.43 -9.06
C GLY A 44 4.87 -2.75 -10.19
N VAL A 45 4.94 -3.96 -10.77
CA VAL A 45 3.92 -4.48 -11.70
C VAL A 45 2.62 -4.77 -10.96
N VAL A 46 2.73 -5.22 -9.70
CA VAL A 46 1.60 -5.49 -8.81
C VAL A 46 1.60 -4.51 -7.66
N ASP A 47 0.45 -3.90 -7.42
CA ASP A 47 0.28 -2.92 -6.36
C ASP A 47 0.09 -3.55 -4.99
N ILE A 48 -0.60 -4.69 -4.94
CA ILE A 48 -0.95 -5.37 -3.70
C ILE A 48 -0.78 -6.88 -3.84
N VAL A 49 0.00 -7.46 -2.92
CA VAL A 49 0.15 -8.91 -2.79
C VAL A 49 -0.72 -9.41 -1.64
N THR A 50 -1.40 -10.53 -1.83
CA THR A 50 -2.29 -11.15 -0.82
C THR A 50 -2.00 -12.64 -0.67
N GLY A 51 -2.45 -13.27 0.42
CA GLY A 51 -2.15 -14.69 0.67
C GLY A 51 -2.94 -15.67 -0.18
N ASP A 52 -4.14 -15.30 -0.64
CA ASP A 52 -5.04 -16.18 -1.39
C ASP A 52 -6.05 -15.38 -2.23
N GLU A 53 -6.83 -16.10 -3.05
CA GLU A 53 -7.86 -15.51 -3.91
C GLU A 53 -8.96 -14.80 -3.11
N LEU A 54 -9.36 -15.37 -1.98
CA LEU A 54 -10.39 -14.77 -1.12
C LEU A 54 -9.90 -13.44 -0.51
N GLY A 55 -8.64 -13.40 -0.09
CA GLY A 55 -7.94 -12.20 0.35
C GLY A 55 -7.84 -11.16 -0.77
N SER A 56 -7.56 -11.57 -2.01
CA SER A 56 -7.58 -10.68 -3.18
C SER A 56 -8.94 -10.02 -3.36
N LEU A 57 -10.04 -10.79 -3.30
CA LEU A 57 -11.40 -10.26 -3.43
C LEU A 57 -11.77 -9.29 -2.30
N ARG A 58 -11.41 -9.62 -1.05
CA ARG A 58 -11.62 -8.71 0.10
C ARG A 58 -10.83 -7.41 -0.05
N THR A 59 -9.59 -7.50 -0.50
CA THR A 59 -8.73 -6.34 -0.77
C THR A 59 -9.30 -5.48 -1.89
N ALA A 60 -9.81 -6.09 -2.95
CA ALA A 60 -10.48 -5.37 -4.05
C ALA A 60 -11.72 -4.61 -3.56
N LEU A 61 -12.57 -5.24 -2.76
CA LEU A 61 -13.74 -4.57 -2.15
C LEU A 61 -13.32 -3.41 -1.23
N ARG A 62 -12.26 -3.59 -0.44
CA ARG A 62 -11.71 -2.54 0.41
C ARG A 62 -11.17 -1.37 -0.42
N LEU A 63 -10.41 -1.64 -1.49
CA LEU A 63 -9.90 -0.62 -2.42
C LEU A 63 -11.06 0.17 -3.04
N LEU A 64 -12.09 -0.51 -3.54
CA LEU A 64 -13.27 0.14 -4.13
C LEU A 64 -13.99 1.06 -3.14
N SER A 65 -13.94 0.79 -1.83
CA SER A 65 -14.52 1.72 -0.84
C SER A 65 -13.87 3.10 -0.83
N TYR A 66 -12.62 3.22 -1.31
CA TYR A 66 -11.90 4.49 -1.40
C TYR A 66 -12.06 5.18 -2.77
N LEU A 67 -12.63 4.51 -3.77
CA LEU A 67 -12.72 5.03 -5.12
C LEU A 67 -14.14 5.53 -5.42
N PRO A 68 -14.30 6.64 -6.16
CA PRO A 68 -15.60 7.02 -6.70
C PRO A 68 -16.04 6.05 -7.79
N ASP A 69 -17.34 5.97 -8.05
CA ASP A 69 -17.89 5.14 -9.13
C ASP A 69 -17.37 5.57 -10.52
N ASN A 70 -17.10 6.87 -10.67
CA ASN A 70 -16.55 7.48 -11.88
C ASN A 70 -15.96 8.87 -11.57
N ASN A 71 -15.33 9.49 -12.57
CA ASN A 71 -14.67 10.80 -12.48
C ASN A 71 -15.63 12.01 -12.33
N HIS A 72 -16.95 11.80 -12.35
CA HIS A 72 -17.96 12.85 -12.09
C HIS A 72 -18.57 12.77 -10.68
N SER A 73 -18.14 11.79 -9.88
CA SER A 73 -18.62 11.58 -8.50
C SER A 73 -17.49 11.76 -7.49
N LEU A 74 -17.84 12.18 -6.28
CA LEU A 74 -16.90 12.19 -5.15
C LEU A 74 -16.69 10.78 -4.62
N ALA A 75 -15.54 10.55 -4.01
CA ALA A 75 -15.26 9.30 -3.32
C ALA A 75 -16.29 9.05 -2.18
N PRO A 76 -16.63 7.80 -1.86
CA PRO A 76 -17.64 7.47 -0.87
C PRO A 76 -17.31 8.05 0.51
N PHE A 77 -18.20 8.90 1.02
CA PHE A 77 -18.16 9.37 2.41
C PHE A 77 -18.62 8.27 3.36
N HIS A 78 -17.93 8.12 4.49
CA HIS A 78 -18.34 7.24 5.58
C HIS A 78 -18.45 8.04 6.87
N ALA A 79 -19.63 8.07 7.48
CA ALA A 79 -19.77 8.68 8.80
C ALA A 79 -18.81 8.00 9.79
N THR A 80 -18.06 8.81 10.52
CA THR A 80 -17.07 8.36 11.50
C THR A 80 -17.45 8.87 12.88
N SER A 81 -17.11 8.11 13.91
CA SER A 81 -17.19 8.56 15.30
C SER A 81 -15.87 9.13 15.81
N ASP A 82 -14.83 9.13 14.98
CA ASP A 82 -13.53 9.73 15.31
C ASP A 82 -13.62 11.26 15.23
N PRO A 83 -13.42 12.00 16.34
CA PRO A 83 -13.48 13.46 16.32
C PRO A 83 -12.35 14.06 15.49
N THR A 84 -12.67 15.00 14.60
CA THR A 84 -11.67 15.68 13.77
C THR A 84 -10.74 16.60 14.55
N ASP A 85 -11.10 16.94 15.79
CA ASP A 85 -10.37 17.82 16.70
C ASP A 85 -9.72 17.05 17.87
N ARG A 86 -9.62 15.72 17.79
CA ARG A 86 -8.98 14.93 18.86
C ARG A 86 -7.51 15.32 19.04
N PHE A 87 -7.09 15.41 20.29
CA PHE A 87 -5.68 15.57 20.62
C PHE A 87 -4.94 14.23 20.47
N ILE A 88 -3.78 14.25 19.81
CA ILE A 88 -3.00 13.05 19.50
C ILE A 88 -1.71 13.05 20.35
N TYR A 89 -1.76 12.42 21.53
CA TYR A 89 -0.60 12.34 22.42
C TYR A 89 0.58 11.58 21.78
N GLU A 90 0.30 10.57 20.97
CA GLU A 90 1.28 9.73 20.29
C GLU A 90 2.10 10.51 19.26
N GLU A 91 1.51 11.52 18.60
CA GLU A 91 2.21 12.42 17.69
C GLU A 91 3.26 13.24 18.44
N GLU A 92 2.86 13.83 19.57
CA GLU A 92 3.77 14.62 20.41
C GLU A 92 4.95 13.77 20.89
N ILE A 93 4.68 12.54 21.33
CA ILE A 93 5.72 11.59 21.76
C ILE A 93 6.64 11.21 20.60
N LEU A 94 6.08 10.92 19.42
CA LEU A 94 6.83 10.55 18.22
C LEU A 94 7.80 11.68 17.85
N PHE A 95 7.30 12.91 17.68
CA PHE A 95 8.12 14.05 17.30
C PHE A 95 9.12 14.44 18.38
N LYS A 96 8.76 14.44 19.66
CA LYS A 96 9.73 14.69 20.74
C LYS A 96 10.86 13.68 20.74
N LYS A 97 10.57 12.38 20.58
CA LYS A 97 11.61 11.34 20.51
C LYS A 97 12.52 11.51 19.30
N THR A 98 11.94 11.82 18.14
CA THR A 98 12.69 11.98 16.88
C THR A 98 13.57 13.23 16.92
N PHE A 99 13.02 14.39 17.27
CA PHE A 99 13.75 15.66 17.17
C PHE A 99 14.68 15.93 18.35
N ASN A 100 14.44 15.34 19.53
CA ASN A 100 15.35 15.46 20.68
C ASN A 100 16.46 14.39 20.68
N SER A 101 16.55 13.57 19.64
CA SER A 101 17.64 12.59 19.52
C SER A 101 18.98 13.32 19.26
N PRO A 102 20.14 12.68 19.52
CA PRO A 102 21.46 13.26 19.26
C PRO A 102 21.67 13.71 17.80
N THR A 103 20.99 13.07 16.84
CA THR A 103 21.07 13.41 15.42
C THR A 103 20.08 14.51 15.01
N GLY A 104 19.21 14.96 15.92
CA GLY A 104 18.27 16.06 15.72
C GLY A 104 17.36 15.84 14.50
N MET A 105 17.36 16.80 13.57
CA MET A 105 16.57 16.76 12.34
C MET A 105 16.94 15.60 11.38
N ASN A 106 18.09 14.96 11.56
CA ASN A 106 18.52 13.83 10.73
C ASN A 106 18.03 12.47 11.26
N THR A 107 17.25 12.47 12.34
CA THR A 107 16.73 11.24 12.94
C THR A 107 15.59 10.70 12.07
N PRO A 108 15.72 9.50 11.47
CA PRO A 108 14.62 8.91 10.73
C PRO A 108 13.51 8.51 11.70
N PHE A 109 12.27 8.57 11.24
CA PHE A 109 11.13 7.99 11.93
C PHE A 109 10.21 7.31 10.91
N ASP A 110 9.37 6.40 11.42
CA ASP A 110 8.40 5.71 10.60
C ASP A 110 7.17 6.60 10.36
N ILE A 111 7.03 7.08 9.12
CA ILE A 111 5.93 7.95 8.71
C ILE A 111 4.57 7.25 8.81
N THR A 112 4.54 5.92 8.75
CA THR A 112 3.29 5.15 8.84
C THR A 112 2.64 5.27 10.22
N LEU A 113 3.43 5.49 11.28
CA LEU A 113 2.92 5.80 12.62
C LEU A 113 2.19 7.13 12.65
N TYR A 114 2.70 8.12 11.91
CA TYR A 114 2.03 9.41 11.78
C TYR A 114 0.74 9.30 10.95
N LEU A 115 0.77 8.54 9.83
CA LEU A 115 -0.44 8.25 9.05
C LEU A 115 -1.51 7.55 9.88
N GLN A 116 -1.12 6.58 10.71
CA GLN A 116 -2.02 5.90 11.65
C GLN A 116 -2.61 6.88 12.68
N ASN A 117 -1.85 7.87 13.11
CA ASN A 117 -2.34 8.83 14.08
C ASN A 117 -3.38 9.79 13.50
N ILE A 118 -3.25 10.20 12.24
CA ILE A 118 -4.14 11.19 11.62
C ILE A 118 -5.35 10.59 10.90
N CYS A 119 -5.30 9.32 10.50
CA CYS A 119 -6.44 8.65 9.87
C CYS A 119 -7.54 8.34 10.89
N ASP A 120 -8.79 8.35 10.42
CA ASP A 120 -9.95 7.90 11.20
C ASP A 120 -9.71 6.48 11.72
N HIS A 121 -9.78 6.31 13.04
CA HIS A 121 -9.51 5.06 13.76
C HIS A 121 -8.14 4.43 13.42
N GLY A 122 -7.20 5.25 12.94
CA GLY A 122 -5.89 4.84 12.44
C GLY A 122 -5.90 3.89 11.25
N GLN A 123 -6.97 3.90 10.47
CA GLN A 123 -7.10 3.01 9.32
C GLN A 123 -6.64 3.71 8.02
N TYR A 124 -5.50 3.28 7.52
CA TYR A 124 -5.06 3.53 6.15
C TYR A 124 -4.93 2.23 5.36
N PHE A 125 -4.85 2.36 4.05
CA PHE A 125 -4.76 1.30 3.06
C PHE A 125 -3.58 1.62 2.14
N GLU A 126 -2.44 1.03 2.47
CA GLU A 126 -1.20 1.22 1.74
C GLU A 126 -1.25 0.58 0.35
N ILE A 127 -0.69 1.29 -0.63
CA ILE A 127 -0.53 0.85 -2.01
C ILE A 127 0.97 0.67 -2.24
N GLN A 128 1.35 -0.43 -2.89
CA GLN A 128 2.74 -0.73 -3.25
C GLN A 128 3.72 -0.86 -2.05
N GLY A 129 3.29 -1.28 -0.86
CA GLY A 129 4.17 -1.39 0.33
C GLY A 129 5.36 -2.36 0.23
N GLN A 130 5.41 -3.21 -0.80
CA GLN A 130 6.58 -4.05 -1.10
C GLN A 130 7.59 -3.39 -2.06
N ARG A 131 7.24 -2.24 -2.64
CA ARG A 131 8.03 -1.46 -3.59
C ARG A 131 8.51 -0.17 -2.95
N SER A 132 9.75 0.21 -3.22
CA SER A 132 10.30 1.55 -2.93
C SER A 132 9.90 2.11 -1.54
N ARG A 133 10.22 1.37 -0.46
CA ARG A 133 9.84 1.68 0.94
C ARG A 133 10.42 2.97 1.52
N ASN A 134 11.07 3.78 0.70
CA ASN A 134 11.49 5.14 1.01
C ASN A 134 10.37 6.18 0.81
N LEU A 135 9.24 5.79 0.23
CA LEU A 135 8.03 6.60 0.08
C LEU A 135 6.81 5.70 0.33
N VAL A 136 5.83 6.23 1.07
CA VAL A 136 4.57 5.56 1.37
C VAL A 136 3.44 6.22 0.58
N THR A 137 2.71 5.41 -0.19
CA THR A 137 1.44 5.82 -0.79
C THR A 137 0.29 5.06 -0.15
N ALA A 138 -0.76 5.75 0.27
CA ALA A 138 -1.89 5.10 0.92
C ALA A 138 -3.20 5.87 0.69
N PHE A 139 -4.32 5.15 0.75
CA PHE A 139 -5.63 5.76 0.98
C PHE A 139 -5.95 5.75 2.47
N GLY A 140 -6.71 6.74 2.95
CA GLY A 140 -7.29 6.73 4.29
C GLY A 140 -8.56 7.56 4.33
N ARG A 141 -9.08 7.78 5.53
CA ARG A 141 -10.18 8.73 5.75
C ARG A 141 -9.83 9.69 6.88
N ILE A 142 -10.27 10.94 6.74
CA ILE A 142 -10.20 11.97 7.78
C ILE A 142 -11.58 12.62 7.85
N GLY A 143 -12.22 12.55 9.01
CA GLY A 143 -13.58 13.04 9.21
C GLY A 143 -14.59 12.38 8.26
N GLY A 144 -14.36 11.12 7.88
CA GLY A 144 -15.19 10.34 6.98
C GLY A 144 -14.94 10.55 5.48
N HIS A 145 -14.12 11.54 5.12
CA HIS A 145 -13.76 11.82 3.73
C HIS A 145 -12.51 11.05 3.31
N VAL A 146 -12.55 10.44 2.13
CA VAL A 146 -11.39 9.75 1.56
C VAL A 146 -10.28 10.73 1.21
N VAL A 147 -9.06 10.39 1.62
CA VAL A 147 -7.83 11.12 1.30
C VAL A 147 -6.76 10.16 0.79
N ALA A 148 -5.86 10.68 -0.05
CA ALA A 148 -4.67 9.95 -0.48
C ALA A 148 -3.43 10.59 0.13
N PHE A 149 -2.51 9.77 0.62
CA PHE A 149 -1.25 10.17 1.22
C PHE A 149 -0.09 9.84 0.30
N VAL A 150 0.89 10.75 0.26
CA VAL A 150 2.21 10.57 -0.33
C VAL A 150 3.18 11.09 0.71
N ALA A 151 3.94 10.20 1.35
CA ALA A 151 4.68 10.50 2.57
C ALA A 151 6.08 9.86 2.60
#